data_AF-A0A1I3TVQ7-F1
#
_entry.id   AF-A0A1I3TVQ7-F1
#
_cell.length_a   1.000
_cell.length_b   1.000
_cell.length_c   1.000
_cell.angle_alpha   90.00
_cell.angle_beta   90.00
_cell.angle_gamma   90.00
#
_symmetry.space_group_name_H-M   'P 1'
#
loop_
_entity.id
_entity.type
_entity.pdbx_description
1 polymer ?
#
loop_
_entity_poly.entity_id
_entity_poly.type
_entity_poly.pdbx_seq_one_letter_code
_entity_poly.pdbx_strand_id
1 'polypeptide(L)'
;MSAGRARTERESRRRGQSIANAPAHENGTLHAHFIVTIHRMTEINTLYTDPRLVALYDTLNPFAADTEFYLTLAASLQAGYIVDIGCGTGLLTCELARRGHTVTGIDPARAMLDVARRRPGGERVRWIEGDAQQASDTQADLALMTGHVAQVFVDDRDWQAALAAAHRALRPGGRLAFESRHPQSAPWETWTPEASLRRISVDGNGTVNIWQELIDVSGERVRFVTHYQFETTGDELISASELRFRPPSTLAQTLTNAGFSIEHWYGDWSGAPVDEQSRELIVVAVRD
;
A
#
# COMPACT_ATOMS: atom_id res chain seq x y z
N MET A 1 6.97 -53.07 27.40
CA MET A 1 6.00 -54.16 27.63
C MET A 1 5.49 -54.66 26.30
N SER A 2 5.49 -55.99 26.11
CA SER A 2 5.00 -56.79 24.96
C SER A 2 5.64 -56.52 23.59
N ALA A 3 6.46 -57.41 22.99
CA ALA A 3 6.19 -58.79 22.54
C ALA A 3 5.01 -58.84 21.54
N GLY A 4 5.09 -59.39 20.33
CA GLY A 4 6.15 -60.11 19.63
C GLY A 4 5.53 -60.96 18.50
N ARG A 5 6.38 -61.31 17.50
CA ARG A 5 6.27 -62.41 16.52
C ARG A 5 5.24 -62.27 15.38
N ALA A 6 5.50 -62.71 14.14
CA ALA A 6 6.68 -63.29 13.48
C ALA A 6 6.38 -63.51 11.96
N ARG A 7 7.46 -63.85 11.23
CA ARG A 7 7.58 -64.56 9.93
C ARG A 7 7.62 -63.69 8.66
N THR A 8 8.78 -63.51 8.03
CA THR A 8 9.54 -64.40 7.07
C THR A 8 8.75 -64.61 5.78
N GLU A 9 9.26 -64.39 4.56
CA GLU A 9 10.49 -64.93 3.95
C GLU A 9 10.67 -64.40 2.50
N ARG A 10 11.91 -64.46 1.99
CA ARG A 10 12.35 -64.65 0.57
C ARG A 10 12.21 -63.50 -0.45
N GLU A 11 13.36 -62.99 -0.94
CA GLU A 11 13.99 -63.31 -2.26
C GLU A 11 13.23 -62.64 -3.43
N SER A 12 13.82 -61.92 -4.40
CA SER A 12 15.12 -62.00 -5.04
C SER A 12 15.27 -60.80 -6.01
N ARG A 13 16.52 -60.46 -6.33
CA ARG A 13 16.94 -59.49 -7.35
C ARG A 13 16.68 -60.01 -8.78
N ARG A 14 16.34 -59.12 -9.73
CA ARG A 14 16.66 -59.13 -11.19
C ARG A 14 16.17 -57.79 -11.78
N ARG A 15 17.00 -56.80 -12.14
CA ARG A 15 17.82 -56.57 -13.37
C ARG A 15 17.09 -56.82 -14.71
N GLY A 16 17.09 -55.78 -15.56
CA GLY A 16 16.93 -55.82 -17.03
C GLY A 16 15.84 -54.86 -17.54
N GLN A 17 16.10 -53.59 -17.86
CA GLN A 17 16.59 -53.00 -19.15
C GLN A 17 15.64 -53.12 -20.37
N SER A 18 15.26 -51.94 -20.89
CA SER A 18 14.88 -51.58 -22.28
C SER A 18 13.57 -52.20 -22.81
N ILE A 19 12.68 -51.55 -23.59
CA ILE A 19 12.87 -50.84 -24.88
C ILE A 19 11.62 -49.98 -25.19
N ALA A 20 11.77 -49.00 -26.08
CA ALA A 20 10.83 -47.95 -26.50
C ALA A 20 9.57 -48.41 -27.28
N ASN A 21 8.49 -47.61 -27.21
CA ASN A 21 7.76 -47.00 -28.34
C ASN A 21 6.57 -46.13 -27.87
N ALA A 22 6.42 -44.93 -28.46
CA ALA A 22 5.34 -43.93 -28.23
C ALA A 22 4.09 -44.21 -29.11
N PRO A 23 3.02 -43.38 -29.13
CA PRO A 23 2.54 -42.34 -28.21
C PRO A 23 1.08 -42.58 -27.73
N ALA A 24 0.65 -41.87 -26.69
CA ALA A 24 -0.77 -41.58 -26.46
C ALA A 24 -0.90 -40.14 -25.95
N HIS A 25 -1.47 -39.29 -26.79
CA HIS A 25 -2.03 -38.02 -26.38
C HIS A 25 -3.15 -38.28 -25.38
N GLU A 26 -3.15 -37.58 -24.25
CA GLU A 26 -4.33 -36.86 -23.75
C GLU A 26 -4.02 -36.18 -22.40
N ASN A 27 -4.23 -34.87 -22.39
CA ASN A 27 -4.74 -34.03 -21.30
C ASN A 27 -3.89 -34.04 -20.00
N GLY A 28 -2.99 -33.09 -19.77
CA GLY A 28 -3.26 -31.65 -19.83
C GLY A 28 -3.73 -31.11 -18.48
N THR A 29 -2.98 -31.41 -17.41
CA THR A 29 -3.06 -30.65 -16.16
C THR A 29 -1.64 -30.19 -15.82
N LEU A 30 -1.19 -29.19 -16.58
CA LEU A 30 -0.07 -28.35 -16.17
C LEU A 30 -0.53 -27.62 -14.91
N HIS A 31 -0.25 -28.20 -13.74
CA HIS A 31 0.03 -27.42 -12.55
C HIS A 31 1.26 -26.57 -12.89
N ALA A 32 1.01 -25.44 -13.57
CA ALA A 32 1.97 -24.38 -13.72
C ALA A 32 2.17 -23.82 -12.31
N HIS A 33 3.16 -24.37 -11.62
CA HIS A 33 3.90 -23.66 -10.60
C HIS A 33 4.45 -22.39 -11.28
N PHE A 34 3.62 -21.34 -11.30
CA PHE A 34 4.08 -19.99 -11.58
C PHE A 34 4.91 -19.59 -10.37
N ILE A 35 6.22 -19.85 -10.47
CA ILE A 35 7.21 -19.20 -9.64
C ILE A 35 7.10 -17.72 -9.97
N VAL A 36 6.34 -16.98 -9.16
CA VAL A 36 6.38 -15.51 -9.14
C VAL A 36 7.81 -15.16 -8.77
N THR A 37 8.63 -14.94 -9.79
CA THR A 37 9.98 -14.40 -9.62
C THR A 37 9.76 -12.95 -9.24
N ILE A 38 9.68 -12.67 -7.93
CA ILE A 38 9.70 -11.34 -7.35
C ILE A 38 10.99 -10.68 -7.86
N HIS A 39 10.88 -9.95 -8.96
CA HIS A 39 11.96 -9.10 -9.45
C HIS A 39 12.26 -8.07 -8.36
N ARG A 40 13.53 -7.64 -8.27
CA ARG A 40 14.00 -6.68 -7.27
C ARG A 40 12.98 -5.54 -7.12
N MET A 41 12.63 -5.28 -5.87
CA MET A 41 11.74 -4.21 -5.39
C MET A 41 12.36 -2.81 -5.61
N THR A 42 12.71 -2.50 -6.86
CA THR A 42 13.27 -1.20 -7.29
C THR A 42 12.40 -0.53 -8.35
N GLU A 43 11.41 -1.25 -8.91
CA GLU A 43 10.44 -0.68 -9.85
C GLU A 43 9.16 -0.29 -9.10
N ILE A 44 8.57 0.84 -9.49
CA ILE A 44 7.29 1.30 -8.94
C ILE A 44 6.22 0.25 -9.26
N ASN A 45 5.45 -0.12 -8.24
CA ASN A 45 4.43 -1.16 -8.32
C ASN A 45 3.50 -0.99 -9.53
N THR A 46 3.20 -2.09 -10.23
CA THR A 46 2.25 -2.17 -11.37
C THR A 46 0.93 -1.46 -11.10
N LEU A 47 0.44 -1.49 -9.86
CA LEU A 47 -0.76 -0.76 -9.42
C LEU A 47 -0.73 0.75 -9.78
N TYR A 48 0.46 1.35 -9.75
CA TYR A 48 0.65 2.79 -9.95
C TYR A 48 1.18 3.14 -11.35
N THR A 49 1.49 2.14 -12.18
CA THR A 49 2.15 2.35 -13.47
C THR A 49 1.38 1.76 -14.66
N ASP A 50 0.67 0.63 -14.50
CA ASP A 50 -0.17 0.09 -15.57
C ASP A 50 -1.40 0.99 -15.77
N PRO A 51 -1.60 1.57 -16.97
CA PRO A 51 -2.71 2.49 -17.21
C PRO A 51 -4.09 1.89 -16.91
N ARG A 52 -4.27 0.57 -17.05
CA ARG A 52 -5.53 -0.10 -16.72
C ARG A 52 -5.79 -0.06 -15.23
N LEU A 53 -4.79 -0.33 -14.38
CA LEU A 53 -4.93 -0.31 -12.93
C LEU A 53 -5.04 1.11 -12.38
N VAL A 54 -4.27 2.05 -12.93
CA VAL A 54 -4.37 3.48 -12.59
C VAL A 54 -5.78 4.00 -12.88
N ALA A 55 -6.43 3.57 -13.97
CA ALA A 55 -7.81 3.94 -14.27
C ALA A 55 -8.83 3.38 -13.26
N LEU A 56 -8.52 2.28 -12.56
CA LEU A 56 -9.39 1.72 -11.51
C LEU A 56 -9.18 2.38 -10.15
N TYR A 57 -8.07 3.09 -9.97
CA TYR A 57 -7.55 3.44 -8.64
C TYR A 57 -8.56 4.22 -7.80
N ASP A 58 -9.19 5.25 -8.37
CA ASP A 58 -10.18 6.08 -7.67
C ASP A 58 -11.51 5.37 -7.44
N THR A 59 -11.87 4.40 -8.29
CA THR A 59 -13.05 3.55 -8.04
C THR A 59 -12.83 2.63 -6.85
N LEU A 60 -11.59 2.18 -6.64
CA LEU A 60 -11.19 1.33 -5.53
C LEU A 60 -10.91 2.09 -4.24
N ASN A 61 -10.50 3.34 -4.37
CA ASN A 61 -10.18 4.25 -3.26
C ASN A 61 -10.99 5.54 -3.42
N PRO A 62 -12.34 5.45 -3.34
CA PRO A 62 -13.19 6.62 -3.52
C PRO A 62 -13.03 7.57 -2.34
N PHE A 63 -13.43 8.82 -2.58
CA PHE A 63 -13.56 9.81 -1.52
C PHE A 63 -14.40 9.27 -0.36
N ALA A 64 -13.84 9.26 0.85
CA ALA A 64 -14.46 8.69 2.03
C ALA A 64 -14.13 9.48 3.31
N ALA A 65 -14.36 8.87 4.48
CA ALA A 65 -14.18 9.49 5.79
C ALA A 65 -12.71 9.91 6.05
N ASP A 66 -11.76 9.17 5.49
CA ASP A 66 -10.33 9.51 5.51
C ASP A 66 -10.04 10.87 4.86
N THR A 67 -10.63 11.10 3.69
CA THR A 67 -10.45 12.33 2.94
C THR A 67 -11.09 13.50 3.69
N GLU A 68 -12.30 13.33 4.23
CA GLU A 68 -12.95 14.36 5.05
C GLU A 68 -12.18 14.68 6.34
N PHE A 69 -11.58 13.67 6.97
CA PHE A 69 -10.73 13.87 8.15
C PHE A 69 -9.59 14.84 7.84
N TYR A 70 -8.83 14.60 6.77
CA TYR A 70 -7.69 15.45 6.40
C TYR A 70 -8.09 16.84 5.91
N LEU A 71 -9.21 16.96 5.21
CA LEU A 71 -9.78 18.26 4.83
C LEU A 71 -10.18 19.08 6.05
N THR A 72 -10.79 18.43 7.05
CA THR A 72 -11.17 19.06 8.32
C THR A 72 -9.93 19.47 9.12
N LEU A 73 -8.91 18.63 9.17
CA LEU A 73 -7.62 18.93 9.82
C LEU A 73 -6.94 20.14 9.18
N ALA A 74 -6.84 20.18 7.85
CA ALA A 74 -6.24 21.31 7.14
C ALA A 74 -6.98 22.63 7.43
N ALA A 75 -8.31 22.59 7.49
CA ALA A 75 -9.14 23.75 7.81
C ALA A 75 -8.98 24.18 9.28
N SER A 76 -8.96 23.25 10.24
CA SER A 76 -8.85 23.56 11.67
C SER A 76 -7.49 24.16 12.03
N LEU A 77 -6.42 23.71 11.36
CA LEU A 77 -5.08 24.28 11.47
C LEU A 77 -4.92 25.61 10.73
N GLN A 78 -5.93 26.03 9.95
CA GLN A 78 -5.85 27.18 9.05
C GLN A 78 -4.62 27.12 8.13
N ALA A 79 -4.27 25.89 7.68
CA ALA A 79 -3.04 25.64 6.93
C ALA A 79 -3.07 26.41 5.60
N GLY A 80 -2.14 27.34 5.38
CA GLY A 80 -2.03 28.07 4.11
C GLY A 80 -1.28 27.27 3.05
N TYR A 81 -0.21 26.60 3.45
CA TYR A 81 0.70 25.83 2.59
C TYR A 81 0.72 24.37 3.01
N ILE A 82 0.45 23.46 2.08
CA ILE A 82 0.38 22.02 2.33
C ILE A 82 1.30 21.28 1.36
N VAL A 83 2.04 20.31 1.87
CA VAL A 83 2.76 19.33 1.05
C VAL A 83 2.14 17.95 1.24
N ASP A 84 1.79 17.27 0.15
CA ASP A 84 1.16 15.96 0.15
C ASP A 84 2.13 14.95 -0.47
N ILE A 85 2.71 14.10 0.38
CA ILE A 85 3.77 13.14 0.04
C ILE A 85 3.12 11.79 -0.27
N GLY A 86 3.35 11.27 -1.47
CA GLY A 86 2.64 10.08 -1.97
C GLY A 86 1.21 10.42 -2.38
N CYS A 87 1.02 11.56 -3.06
CA CYS A 87 -0.31 12.11 -3.35
C CYS A 87 -1.14 11.29 -4.36
N GLY A 88 -0.56 10.30 -5.04
CA GLY A 88 -1.26 9.41 -5.96
C GLY A 88 -2.00 10.14 -7.08
N THR A 89 -3.27 9.80 -7.27
CA THR A 89 -4.17 10.43 -8.26
C THR A 89 -4.67 11.81 -7.84
N GLY A 90 -4.14 12.35 -6.74
CA GLY A 90 -4.39 13.71 -6.26
C GLY A 90 -5.80 13.95 -5.74
N LEU A 91 -6.50 12.92 -5.27
CA LEU A 91 -7.89 13.03 -4.80
C LEU A 91 -8.04 14.06 -3.69
N LEU A 92 -7.31 13.85 -2.59
CA LEU A 92 -7.26 14.80 -1.47
C LEU A 92 -6.57 16.11 -1.88
N THR A 93 -5.44 16.01 -2.59
CA THR A 93 -4.59 17.14 -2.99
C THR A 93 -5.34 18.21 -3.79
N CYS A 94 -6.13 17.78 -4.78
CA CYS A 94 -6.91 18.70 -5.62
C CYS A 94 -8.08 19.33 -4.84
N GLU A 95 -8.70 18.58 -3.94
CA GLU A 95 -9.78 19.11 -3.11
C GLU A 95 -9.26 20.14 -2.10
N LEU A 96 -8.08 19.91 -1.50
CA LEU A 96 -7.40 20.91 -0.68
C LEU A 96 -7.14 22.20 -1.49
N ALA A 97 -6.61 22.08 -2.70
CA ALA A 97 -6.38 23.25 -3.56
C ALA A 97 -7.69 23.97 -3.91
N ARG A 98 -8.76 23.25 -4.19
CA ARG A 98 -10.10 23.82 -4.43
C ARG A 98 -10.60 24.62 -3.23
N ARG A 99 -10.37 24.15 -2.01
CA ARG A 99 -10.73 24.82 -0.75
C ARG A 99 -9.84 26.02 -0.39
N GLY A 100 -8.85 26.35 -1.24
CA GLY A 100 -8.07 27.59 -1.12
C GLY A 100 -6.68 27.42 -0.55
N HIS A 101 -6.25 26.19 -0.24
CA HIS A 101 -4.90 25.90 0.20
C HIS A 101 -3.90 26.02 -0.96
N THR A 102 -2.67 26.43 -0.67
CA THR A 102 -1.55 26.33 -1.62
C THR A 102 -0.91 24.96 -1.44
N VAL A 103 -1.07 24.07 -2.43
CA VAL A 103 -0.71 22.66 -2.28
C VAL A 103 0.43 22.26 -3.22
N THR A 104 1.40 21.52 -2.69
CA THR A 104 2.40 20.79 -3.48
C THR A 104 2.15 19.29 -3.33
N GLY A 105 1.84 18.60 -4.43
CA GLY A 105 1.68 17.15 -4.47
C GLY A 105 2.93 16.47 -5.01
N ILE A 106 3.40 15.43 -4.32
CA ILE A 106 4.62 14.69 -4.67
C ILE A 106 4.27 13.22 -4.80
N ASP A 107 4.63 12.60 -5.92
CA ASP A 107 4.48 11.16 -6.11
C ASP A 107 5.54 10.64 -7.10
N PRO A 108 6.14 9.46 -6.87
CA PRO A 108 7.12 8.90 -7.80
C PRO A 108 6.44 8.35 -9.07
N ALA A 109 5.16 8.00 -9.04
CA ALA A 109 4.46 7.38 -10.15
C ALA A 109 3.91 8.42 -11.13
N ARG A 110 4.62 8.61 -12.25
CA ARG A 110 4.20 9.53 -13.30
C ARG A 110 2.77 9.30 -13.78
N ALA A 111 2.34 8.05 -13.94
CA ALA A 111 0.99 7.73 -14.39
C ALA A 111 -0.10 8.23 -13.41
N MET A 112 0.18 8.18 -12.10
CA MET A 112 -0.71 8.73 -11.06
C MET A 112 -0.78 10.26 -11.15
N LEU A 113 0.37 10.93 -11.28
CA LEU A 113 0.42 12.39 -11.44
C LEU A 113 -0.24 12.88 -12.73
N ASP A 114 -0.19 12.10 -13.80
CA ASP A 114 -0.88 12.44 -15.04
C ASP A 114 -2.40 12.43 -14.85
N VAL A 115 -2.95 11.51 -14.04
CA VAL A 115 -4.36 11.57 -13.61
C VAL A 115 -4.60 12.80 -12.73
N ALA A 116 -3.75 13.02 -11.72
CA ALA A 116 -3.88 14.11 -10.78
C ALA A 116 -3.94 15.49 -11.47
N ARG A 117 -3.08 15.73 -12.47
CA ARG A 117 -3.05 16.98 -13.25
C ARG A 117 -4.32 17.25 -14.05
N ARG A 118 -5.06 16.22 -14.43
CA ARG A 118 -6.33 16.34 -15.20
C ARG A 118 -7.55 16.49 -14.31
N ARG A 119 -7.41 16.28 -13.00
CA ARG A 119 -8.51 16.37 -12.03
C ARG A 119 -8.95 17.83 -11.86
N PRO A 120 -10.25 18.12 -11.64
CA PRO A 120 -10.68 19.48 -11.32
C PRO A 120 -9.94 20.05 -10.10
N GLY A 121 -9.29 21.20 -10.26
CA GLY A 121 -8.44 21.81 -9.23
C GLY A 121 -6.97 21.41 -9.33
N GLY A 122 -6.62 20.42 -10.15
CA GLY A 122 -5.24 19.97 -10.37
C GLY A 122 -4.38 21.04 -11.05
N GLU A 123 -4.98 21.97 -11.79
CA GLU A 123 -4.30 23.13 -12.37
C GLU A 123 -3.78 24.13 -11.31
N ARG A 124 -4.28 24.03 -10.07
CA ARG A 124 -3.90 24.89 -8.93
C ARG A 124 -2.81 24.26 -8.04
N VAL A 125 -2.45 23.00 -8.29
CA VAL A 125 -1.48 22.25 -7.49
C VAL A 125 -0.11 22.30 -8.15
N ARG A 126 0.94 22.48 -7.34
CA ARG A 126 2.33 22.24 -7.80
C ARG A 126 2.63 20.75 -7.73
N TRP A 127 2.81 20.11 -8.88
CA TRP A 127 3.11 18.68 -8.96
C TRP A 127 4.61 18.41 -9.10
N ILE A 128 5.15 17.50 -8.29
CA ILE A 128 6.53 17.04 -8.37
C ILE A 128 6.55 15.52 -8.57
N GLU A 129 7.14 15.09 -9.67
CA GLU A 129 7.46 13.67 -9.89
C GLU A 129 8.73 13.33 -9.12
N GLY A 130 8.62 12.51 -8.09
CA GLY A 130 9.76 12.16 -7.24
C GLY A 130 9.36 11.52 -5.92
N ASP A 131 10.37 11.18 -5.13
CA ASP A 131 10.18 10.59 -3.80
C ASP A 131 9.93 11.66 -2.72
N ALA A 132 9.70 11.20 -1.48
CA ALA A 132 9.46 12.07 -0.34
C ALA A 132 10.58 13.10 -0.08
N GLN A 133 11.81 12.87 -0.55
CA GLN A 133 12.93 13.78 -0.32
C GLN A 133 12.74 15.11 -1.06
N GLN A 134 11.95 15.10 -2.14
CA GLN A 134 11.59 16.29 -2.91
C GLN A 134 10.63 17.25 -2.16
N ALA A 135 10.11 16.86 -0.99
CA ALA A 135 9.28 17.71 -0.15
C ALA A 135 10.04 18.86 0.52
N SER A 136 11.37 18.74 0.61
CA SER A 136 12.23 19.68 1.34
C SER A 136 12.04 21.13 0.85
N ASP A 137 12.15 22.09 1.76
CA ASP A 137 12.14 23.55 1.49
C ASP A 137 10.80 24.16 1.03
N THR A 138 9.68 23.48 1.25
CA THR A 138 8.34 24.02 0.95
C THR A 138 7.82 25.05 1.98
N GLN A 139 8.39 25.10 3.19
CA GLN A 139 7.95 25.97 4.31
C GLN A 139 6.44 25.80 4.65
N ALA A 140 5.96 24.56 4.56
CA ALA A 140 4.56 24.20 4.72
C ALA A 140 4.04 24.37 6.17
N ASP A 141 2.75 24.63 6.31
CA ASP A 141 2.00 24.52 7.57
C ASP A 141 1.73 23.06 7.94
N LEU A 142 1.45 22.25 6.92
CA LEU A 142 1.00 20.87 7.04
C LEU A 142 1.67 19.99 5.98
N ALA A 143 2.22 18.87 6.42
CA ALA A 143 2.73 17.80 5.58
C ALA A 143 1.83 16.58 5.76
N LEU A 144 1.47 15.93 4.66
CA LEU A 144 0.55 14.80 4.64
C LEU A 144 1.24 13.57 4.05
N MET A 145 0.89 12.39 4.57
CA MET A 145 1.14 11.08 3.94
C MET A 145 -0.13 10.24 4.06
N THR A 146 -1.01 10.32 3.06
CA THR A 146 -2.36 9.71 3.08
C THR A 146 -2.46 8.49 2.16
N GLY A 147 -3.52 7.69 2.26
CA GLY A 147 -3.63 6.41 1.56
C GLY A 147 -2.68 5.34 2.12
N HIS A 148 -2.35 5.43 3.42
CA HIS A 148 -1.39 4.60 4.14
C HIS A 148 0.03 4.61 3.57
N VAL A 149 0.44 5.74 2.96
CA VAL A 149 1.79 5.94 2.39
C VAL A 149 2.92 5.59 3.39
N ALA A 150 2.72 5.83 4.68
CA ALA A 150 3.70 5.46 5.71
C ALA A 150 4.07 3.97 5.70
N GLN A 151 3.16 3.08 5.28
CA GLN A 151 3.38 1.64 5.19
C GLN A 151 4.23 1.22 3.97
N VAL A 152 4.31 2.07 2.93
CA VAL A 152 5.08 1.82 1.71
C VAL A 152 6.58 1.98 1.95
N PHE A 153 6.98 2.80 2.94
CA PHE A 153 8.37 2.87 3.38
C PHE A 153 8.71 1.65 4.22
N VAL A 154 9.07 0.53 3.59
CA VAL A 154 9.30 -0.72 4.30
C VAL A 154 10.63 -0.72 5.05
N ASP A 155 11.66 -0.12 4.47
CA ASP A 155 12.99 -0.04 5.05
C ASP A 155 13.13 1.15 6.02
N ASP A 156 13.90 0.96 7.09
CA ASP A 156 14.12 2.01 8.11
C ASP A 156 14.78 3.25 7.52
N ARG A 157 15.73 3.05 6.59
CA ARG A 157 16.42 4.15 5.91
C ARG A 157 15.44 5.06 5.17
N ASP A 158 14.54 4.49 4.39
CA ASP A 158 13.62 5.27 3.55
C ASP A 158 12.53 5.93 4.41
N TRP A 159 12.06 5.25 5.46
CA TRP A 159 11.16 5.84 6.44
C TRP A 159 11.78 7.03 7.17
N GLN A 160 13.02 6.88 7.66
CA GLN A 160 13.75 7.96 8.31
C GLN A 160 14.02 9.12 7.35
N ALA A 161 14.36 8.83 6.09
CA ALA A 161 14.54 9.85 5.07
C ALA A 161 13.25 10.62 4.77
N ALA A 162 12.10 9.93 4.69
CA ALA A 162 10.79 10.54 4.50
C ALA A 162 10.41 11.44 5.68
N LEU A 163 10.57 10.96 6.92
CA LEU A 163 10.35 11.78 8.11
C LEU A 163 11.25 13.02 8.16
N ALA A 164 12.53 12.86 7.85
CA ALA A 164 13.47 13.98 7.82
C ALA A 164 13.13 15.00 6.71
N ALA A 165 12.64 14.54 5.56
CA ALA A 165 12.18 15.41 4.48
C ALA A 165 10.90 16.16 4.87
N ALA A 166 9.91 15.47 5.47
CA ALA A 166 8.71 16.10 6.00
C ALA A 166 9.05 17.14 7.08
N HIS A 167 9.97 16.83 7.97
CA HIS A 167 10.45 17.78 8.98
C HIS A 167 11.03 19.04 8.32
N ARG A 168 11.94 18.89 7.35
CA ARG A 168 12.53 20.04 6.61
C ARG A 168 11.51 20.82 5.78
N ALA A 169 10.48 20.15 5.27
CA ALA A 169 9.41 20.76 4.50
C ALA A 169 8.57 21.74 5.35
N LEU A 170 8.38 21.43 6.62
CA LEU A 170 7.53 22.21 7.53
C LEU A 170 8.22 23.48 8.03
N ARG A 171 7.45 24.49 8.41
CA ARG A 171 7.94 25.57 9.29
C ARG A 171 8.01 25.09 10.75
N PRO A 172 8.73 25.77 11.66
CA PRO A 172 8.59 25.53 13.09
C PRO A 172 7.13 25.66 13.53
N GLY A 173 6.61 24.69 14.28
CA GLY A 173 5.18 24.61 14.65
C GLY A 173 4.25 24.08 13.55
N GLY A 174 4.77 23.71 12.38
CA GLY A 174 4.03 23.00 11.34
C GLY A 174 3.75 21.55 11.74
N ARG A 175 2.71 20.93 11.17
CA ARG A 175 2.29 19.56 11.49
C ARG A 175 2.64 18.58 10.38
N LEU A 176 3.10 17.39 10.76
CA LEU A 176 3.01 16.20 9.94
C LEU A 176 1.77 15.41 10.35
N ALA A 177 0.92 15.04 9.40
CA ALA A 177 -0.19 14.13 9.63
C ALA A 177 -0.17 12.96 8.64
N PHE A 178 -0.40 11.76 9.16
CA PHE A 178 -0.42 10.53 8.36
C PHE A 178 -1.18 9.43 9.11
N GLU A 179 -1.58 8.39 8.37
CA GLU A 179 -2.14 7.17 8.95
C GLU A 179 -1.27 5.94 8.65
N SER A 180 -1.40 4.96 9.52
CA SER A 180 -1.00 3.58 9.27
C SER A 180 -2.09 2.65 9.79
N ARG A 181 -2.28 1.50 9.15
CA ARG A 181 -3.12 0.45 9.75
C ARG A 181 -2.50 -0.03 11.05
N HIS A 182 -3.33 -0.26 12.06
CA HIS A 182 -2.90 -0.77 13.36
C HIS A 182 -2.46 -2.25 13.22
N PRO A 183 -1.22 -2.64 13.57
CA PRO A 183 -0.75 -4.02 13.37
C PRO A 183 -1.59 -5.07 14.11
N GLN A 184 -2.10 -4.74 15.30
CA GLN A 184 -2.99 -5.63 16.07
C GLN A 184 -4.29 -5.98 15.33
N SER A 185 -4.75 -5.14 14.40
CA SER A 185 -5.96 -5.45 13.62
C SER A 185 -5.72 -6.53 12.56
N ALA A 186 -4.44 -6.87 12.29
CA ALA A 186 -4.00 -7.93 11.40
C ALA A 186 -4.83 -8.07 10.11
N PRO A 187 -5.06 -6.98 9.34
CA PRO A 187 -6.00 -7.01 8.21
C PRO A 187 -5.62 -8.04 7.14
N TRP A 188 -4.33 -8.39 7.08
CA TRP A 188 -3.78 -9.39 6.20
C TRP A 188 -4.30 -10.81 6.43
N GLU A 189 -4.88 -11.12 7.60
CA GLU A 189 -5.51 -12.44 7.85
C GLU A 189 -6.72 -12.70 6.92
N THR A 190 -7.28 -11.64 6.34
CA THR A 190 -8.39 -11.72 5.38
C THR A 190 -7.95 -11.58 3.92
N TRP A 191 -6.65 -11.46 3.66
CA TRP A 191 -6.10 -11.36 2.30
C TRP A 191 -5.97 -12.74 1.67
N THR A 192 -7.11 -13.41 1.49
CA THR A 192 -7.25 -14.65 0.72
C THR A 192 -8.16 -14.40 -0.48
N PRO A 193 -8.06 -15.21 -1.56
CA PRO A 193 -8.95 -15.09 -2.70
C PRO A 193 -10.44 -15.03 -2.32
N GLU A 194 -10.87 -15.86 -1.38
CA GLU A 194 -12.27 -15.98 -0.98
C GLU A 194 -12.74 -14.79 -0.14
N ALA A 195 -11.93 -14.36 0.84
CA ALA A 195 -12.33 -13.33 1.80
C ALA A 195 -12.18 -11.91 1.26
N SER A 196 -11.29 -11.70 0.29
CA SER A 196 -10.98 -10.37 -0.26
C SER A 196 -11.57 -10.10 -1.64
N LEU A 197 -12.27 -11.07 -2.25
CA LEU A 197 -12.86 -10.92 -3.58
C LEU A 197 -13.84 -9.74 -3.61
N ARG A 198 -13.56 -8.79 -4.49
CA ARG A 198 -14.41 -7.66 -4.85
C ARG A 198 -14.66 -7.69 -6.34
N ARG A 199 -15.91 -7.45 -6.72
CA ARG A 199 -16.33 -7.31 -8.13
C ARG A 199 -16.75 -5.88 -8.35
N ILE A 200 -16.02 -5.14 -9.18
CA ILE A 200 -16.31 -3.74 -9.50
C ILE A 200 -16.69 -3.60 -10.97
N SER A 201 -17.61 -2.67 -11.26
CA SER A 201 -17.93 -2.27 -12.63
C SER A 201 -17.24 -0.95 -12.91
N VAL A 202 -16.52 -0.89 -14.03
CA VAL A 202 -15.69 0.25 -14.42
C VAL A 202 -16.10 0.68 -15.81
N ASP A 203 -16.44 1.96 -15.94
CA ASP A 203 -16.82 2.54 -17.23
C ASP A 203 -15.71 2.34 -18.26
N GLY A 204 -16.04 1.71 -19.39
CA GLY A 204 -15.10 1.41 -20.46
C GLY A 204 -14.22 0.17 -20.26
N ASN A 205 -14.09 -0.36 -19.03
CA ASN A 205 -13.29 -1.56 -18.72
C ASN A 205 -14.13 -2.79 -18.37
N GLY A 206 -15.46 -2.63 -18.27
CA GLY A 206 -16.37 -3.73 -17.94
C GLY A 206 -16.26 -4.11 -16.46
N THR A 207 -16.50 -5.38 -16.15
CA THR A 207 -16.35 -5.89 -14.79
C THR A 207 -14.92 -6.35 -14.52
N VAL A 208 -14.39 -5.97 -13.37
CA VAL A 208 -13.09 -6.43 -12.87
C VAL A 208 -13.28 -7.16 -11.53
N ASN A 209 -12.80 -8.40 -11.44
CA ASN A 209 -12.70 -9.16 -10.20
C ASN A 209 -11.32 -8.90 -9.57
N ILE A 210 -11.30 -8.62 -8.28
CA ILE A 210 -10.11 -8.18 -7.56
C ILE A 210 -10.02 -8.94 -6.26
N TRP A 211 -8.89 -9.58 -5.99
CA TRP A 211 -8.65 -10.25 -4.72
C TRP A 211 -7.17 -10.13 -4.34
N GLN A 212 -6.89 -10.38 -3.07
CA GLN A 212 -5.57 -10.36 -2.48
C GLN A 212 -5.17 -11.78 -2.06
N GLU A 213 -3.88 -12.07 -2.15
CA GLU A 213 -3.28 -13.31 -1.65
C GLU A 213 -2.07 -12.96 -0.79
N LEU A 214 -2.13 -13.28 0.49
CA LEU A 214 -1.03 -13.16 1.43
C LEU A 214 0.09 -14.13 1.06
N ILE A 215 1.31 -13.60 0.89
CA ILE A 215 2.51 -14.39 0.57
C ILE A 215 3.31 -14.71 1.83
N ASP A 216 3.59 -13.70 2.66
CA ASP A 216 4.41 -13.88 3.87
C ASP A 216 4.14 -12.78 4.90
N VAL A 217 4.31 -13.14 6.18
CA VAL A 217 4.34 -12.20 7.31
C VAL A 217 5.64 -12.47 8.08
N SER A 218 6.55 -11.51 8.03
CA SER A 218 7.85 -11.60 8.70
C SER A 218 8.07 -10.40 9.61
N GLY A 219 7.76 -10.58 10.90
CA GLY A 219 7.76 -9.49 11.87
C GLY A 219 6.73 -8.43 11.51
N GLU A 220 7.19 -7.20 11.27
CA GLU A 220 6.34 -6.06 10.89
C GLU A 220 6.06 -6.00 9.37
N ARG A 221 6.67 -6.87 8.56
CA ARG A 221 6.57 -6.85 7.10
C ARG A 221 5.54 -7.84 6.60
N VAL A 222 4.69 -7.39 5.70
CA VAL A 222 3.64 -8.20 5.08
C VAL A 222 3.80 -8.11 3.57
N ARG A 223 4.02 -9.25 2.93
CA ARG A 223 4.06 -9.39 1.47
C ARG A 223 2.79 -10.03 0.98
N PHE A 224 2.20 -9.47 -0.08
CA PHE A 224 0.99 -9.98 -0.69
C PHE A 224 0.98 -9.64 -2.18
N VAL A 225 0.13 -10.32 -2.93
CA VAL A 225 -0.20 -9.94 -4.30
C VAL A 225 -1.68 -9.52 -4.37
N THR A 226 -2.00 -8.61 -5.29
CA THR A 226 -3.37 -8.27 -5.66
C THR A 226 -3.58 -8.63 -7.12
N HIS A 227 -4.62 -9.42 -7.37
CA HIS A 227 -5.03 -9.87 -8.68
C HIS A 227 -6.14 -8.96 -9.21
N TYR A 228 -6.09 -8.68 -10.51
CA TYR A 228 -7.08 -7.91 -11.24
C TYR A 228 -7.45 -8.68 -12.50
N GLN A 229 -8.59 -9.37 -12.47
CA GLN A 229 -9.10 -10.15 -13.58
C GLN A 229 -10.18 -9.36 -14.31
N PHE A 230 -9.94 -9.03 -15.58
CA PHE A 230 -10.86 -8.28 -16.42
C PHE A 230 -11.80 -9.26 -17.14
N GLU A 231 -13.08 -9.31 -16.75
CA GLU A 231 -14.02 -10.30 -17.28
C GLU A 231 -14.25 -10.17 -18.80
N THR A 232 -14.19 -8.94 -19.32
CA THR A 232 -14.46 -8.67 -20.73
C THR A 232 -13.34 -9.18 -21.65
N THR A 233 -12.07 -9.05 -21.25
CA THR A 233 -10.93 -9.49 -22.06
C THR A 233 -10.40 -10.87 -21.66
N GLY A 234 -10.66 -11.30 -20.43
CA GLY A 234 -10.05 -12.49 -19.82
C GLY A 234 -8.62 -12.25 -19.31
N ASP A 235 -8.10 -11.03 -19.41
CA ASP A 235 -6.75 -10.71 -18.94
C ASP A 235 -6.69 -10.68 -17.42
N GLU A 236 -5.51 -11.02 -16.90
CA GLU A 236 -5.19 -10.89 -15.48
C GLU A 236 -3.93 -10.06 -15.29
N LEU A 237 -3.98 -9.12 -14.35
CA LEU A 237 -2.82 -8.39 -13.86
C LEU A 237 -2.58 -8.71 -12.40
N ILE A 238 -1.30 -8.86 -12.05
CA ILE A 238 -0.86 -9.16 -10.69
C ILE A 238 0.06 -8.03 -10.23
N SER A 239 -0.29 -7.44 -9.09
CA SER A 239 0.51 -6.41 -8.42
C SER A 239 1.07 -7.02 -7.14
N ALA A 240 2.39 -7.14 -7.05
CA ALA A 240 3.08 -7.56 -5.84
C ALA A 240 3.37 -6.34 -4.95
N SER A 241 3.12 -6.49 -3.65
CA SER A 241 3.25 -5.42 -2.66
C SER A 241 3.92 -5.93 -1.40
N GLU A 242 4.75 -5.08 -0.79
CA GLU A 242 5.26 -5.25 0.57
C GLU A 242 4.90 -4.00 1.36
N LEU A 243 4.31 -4.19 2.54
CA LEU A 243 3.95 -3.12 3.47
C LEU A 243 4.57 -3.40 4.82
N ARG A 244 4.87 -2.33 5.56
CA ARG A 244 5.30 -2.42 6.96
C ARG A 244 4.25 -1.89 7.91
N PHE A 245 3.82 -2.75 8.83
CA PHE A 245 2.86 -2.45 9.89
C PHE A 245 3.63 -2.15 11.18
N ARG A 246 4.13 -0.92 11.30
CA ARG A 246 4.90 -0.48 12.48
C ARG A 246 3.98 -0.35 13.71
N PRO A 247 4.37 -0.86 14.88
CA PRO A 247 3.63 -0.66 16.11
C PRO A 247 3.70 0.80 16.58
N PRO A 248 2.76 1.25 17.44
CA PRO A 248 2.73 2.62 17.96
C PRO A 248 4.05 3.06 18.59
N SER A 249 4.75 2.16 19.30
CA SER A 249 6.05 2.43 19.92
C SER A 249 7.14 2.76 18.91
N THR A 250 7.23 2.01 17.80
CA THR A 250 8.21 2.25 16.72
C THR A 250 7.90 3.56 15.99
N LEU A 251 6.62 3.82 15.69
CA LEU A 251 6.20 5.09 15.10
C LEU A 251 6.55 6.27 16.01
N ALA A 252 6.23 6.19 17.30
CA ALA A 252 6.54 7.25 18.25
C ALA A 252 8.04 7.50 18.36
N GLN A 253 8.84 6.45 18.51
CA GLN A 253 10.29 6.58 18.61
C GLN A 253 10.91 7.20 17.35
N THR A 254 10.45 6.79 16.16
CA THR A 254 11.00 7.31 14.89
C THR A 254 10.59 8.75 14.64
N LEU A 255 9.38 9.17 15.04
CA LEU A 255 8.94 10.56 15.02
C LEU A 255 9.78 11.43 15.98
N THR A 256 9.95 11.01 17.23
CA THR A 256 10.82 11.73 18.19
C THR A 256 12.24 11.89 17.64
N ASN A 257 12.82 10.82 17.09
CA ASN A 257 14.16 10.86 16.50
C ASN A 257 14.26 11.82 15.30
N ALA A 258 13.16 12.04 14.59
CA ALA A 258 13.08 12.95 13.45
C ALA A 258 12.77 14.41 13.85
N GLY A 259 12.65 14.73 15.15
CA GLY A 259 12.37 16.07 15.64
C GLY A 259 10.88 16.43 15.70
N PHE A 260 10.01 15.43 15.80
CA PHE A 260 8.58 15.63 15.98
C PHE A 260 8.12 15.31 17.40
N SER A 261 7.23 16.15 17.93
CA SER A 261 6.44 15.88 19.11
C SER A 261 5.02 15.49 18.70
N ILE A 262 4.48 14.39 19.24
CA ILE A 262 3.14 13.92 18.84
C ILE A 262 2.08 14.74 19.58
N GLU A 263 1.20 15.41 18.84
CA GLU A 263 0.05 16.14 19.39
C GLU A 263 -1.13 15.18 19.61
N HIS A 264 -1.41 14.30 18.65
CA HIS A 264 -2.58 13.41 18.68
C HIS A 264 -2.32 12.02 18.10
N TRP A 265 -3.05 11.05 18.66
CA TRP A 265 -3.26 9.71 18.13
C TRP A 265 -4.77 9.48 18.02
N TYR A 266 -5.25 9.22 16.80
CA TYR A 266 -6.63 8.81 16.55
C TYR A 266 -6.68 7.35 16.08
N GLY A 267 -7.65 6.61 16.61
CA GLY A 267 -7.89 5.20 16.30
C GLY A 267 -8.78 4.98 15.08
N ASP A 268 -9.47 6.02 14.64
CA ASP A 268 -10.38 6.00 13.50
C ASP A 268 -10.59 7.40 12.88
N TRP A 269 -11.29 7.42 11.75
CA TRP A 269 -11.58 8.63 10.96
C TRP A 269 -12.60 9.59 11.59
N SER A 270 -13.23 9.21 12.71
CA SER A 270 -14.10 10.12 13.47
C SER A 270 -13.32 11.05 14.42
N GLY A 271 -12.01 10.79 14.58
CA GLY A 271 -11.16 11.49 15.54
C GLY A 271 -11.26 10.93 16.96
N ALA A 272 -11.74 9.69 17.12
CA ALA A 272 -11.70 9.00 18.40
C ALA A 272 -10.25 8.67 18.80
N PRO A 273 -9.89 8.71 20.09
CA PRO A 273 -8.56 8.31 20.55
C PRO A 273 -8.31 6.82 20.29
N VAL A 274 -7.03 6.42 20.23
CA VAL A 274 -6.65 5.01 20.07
C VAL A 274 -7.07 4.18 21.28
N ASP A 275 -7.64 3.01 21.00
CA ASP A 275 -8.07 1.98 21.94
C ASP A 275 -7.77 0.57 21.41
N GLU A 276 -8.20 -0.47 22.13
CA GLU A 276 -7.96 -1.88 21.77
C GLU A 276 -8.68 -2.34 20.49
N GLN A 277 -9.69 -1.60 20.01
CA GLN A 277 -10.47 -1.93 18.82
C GLN A 277 -10.03 -1.13 17.59
N SER A 278 -9.12 -0.18 17.78
CA SER A 278 -8.63 0.72 16.75
C SER A 278 -7.99 -0.05 15.59
N ARG A 279 -8.47 0.24 14.39
CA ARG A 279 -7.96 -0.35 13.14
C ARG A 279 -6.95 0.56 12.46
N GLU A 280 -6.98 1.84 12.77
CA GLU A 280 -6.08 2.85 12.24
C GLU A 280 -5.22 3.42 13.36
N LEU A 281 -4.11 3.99 12.94
CA LEU A 281 -3.17 4.77 13.74
C LEU A 281 -2.95 6.08 12.99
N ILE A 282 -3.80 7.06 13.24
CA ILE A 282 -3.74 8.37 12.61
C ILE A 282 -2.98 9.31 13.54
N VAL A 283 -1.83 9.78 13.08
CA VAL A 283 -0.91 10.59 13.86
C VAL A 283 -0.98 12.03 13.38
N VAL A 284 -1.04 12.97 14.32
CA VAL A 284 -0.72 14.38 14.08
C VAL A 284 0.45 14.75 14.99
N ALA A 285 1.57 15.14 14.39
CA ALA A 285 2.79 15.48 15.11
C ALA A 285 3.29 16.86 14.70
N VAL A 286 3.71 17.66 15.67
CA VAL A 286 4.24 19.01 15.47
C VAL A 286 5.75 18.96 15.31
N ARG A 287 6.28 19.76 14.39
CA ARG A 287 7.71 20.04 14.28
C ARG A 287 8.10 21.02 15.39
N ASP A 288 9.03 20.60 16.23
CA ASP A 288 9.63 21.41 17.30
C ASP A 288 10.58 22.50 16.76
#